data_AF-A0A072NSK8-F1
#
_entry.id   AF-A0A072NSK8-F1
#
_cell.length_a   1.000
_cell.length_b   1.000
_cell.length_c   1.000
_cell.angle_alpha   90.00
_cell.angle_beta   90.00
_cell.angle_gamma   90.00
#
_symmetry.space_group_name_H-M   'P 1'
#
loop_
_entity.id
_entity.type
_entity.pdbx_description
1 polymer ?
#
loop_
_entity_poly.entity_id
_entity_poly.type
_entity_poly.pdbx_seq_one_letter_code
_entity_poly.pdbx_strand_id
1 'polypeptide(L)' 'MPNKKQTSKTVASKASKILQDNRYSKTSKSVAGSALSQTKKK' A
#
# COMPACT_ATOMS: atom_id res chain seq x y z
N MET A 1 -14.98 15.90 -0.32
CA MET A 1 -14.40 15.68 1.03
C MET A 1 -13.14 14.82 0.89
N PRO A 2 -12.00 15.19 1.50
CA PRO A 2 -10.83 14.32 1.50
C PRO A 2 -11.11 13.03 2.27
N ASN A 3 -10.63 11.89 1.76
CA ASN A 3 -10.79 10.61 2.45
C ASN A 3 -10.07 10.67 3.81
N LYS A 4 -10.84 10.57 4.90
CA LYS A 4 -10.32 10.60 6.29
C LYS A 4 -9.67 9.27 6.70
N LYS A 5 -10.05 8.16 6.05
CA LYS A 5 -9.52 6.82 6.30
C LYS A 5 -8.32 6.58 5.39
N GLN A 6 -7.13 6.88 5.91
CA GLN A 6 -5.88 6.88 5.17
C GLN A 6 -4.94 5.82 5.73
N THR A 7 -4.27 5.11 4.84
CA THR A 7 -3.17 4.22 5.20
C THR A 7 -2.01 5.05 5.75
N SER A 8 -1.49 4.64 6.91
CA SER A 8 -0.35 5.31 7.54
C SER A 8 0.93 5.17 6.70
N LYS A 9 1.87 6.11 6.85
CA LYS A 9 3.16 6.08 6.13
C LYS A 9 3.95 4.79 6.36
N THR A 10 3.85 4.20 7.55
CA THR A 10 4.56 2.95 7.89
C THR A 10 3.99 1.77 7.09
N VAL A 11 2.67 1.65 6.99
CA VAL A 11 2.00 0.62 6.20
C VAL A 11 2.23 0.83 4.71
N ALA A 12 2.19 2.08 4.24
CA ALA A 12 2.54 2.44 2.86
C ALA A 12 3.95 1.96 2.48
N SER A 13 4.93 2.19 3.34
CA SER A 13 6.32 1.79 3.11
C SER A 13 6.48 0.27 3.03
N LYS A 14 5.76 -0.47 3.89
CA LYS A 14 5.73 -1.93 3.85
C LYS A 14 5.06 -2.45 2.57
N ALA A 15 3.93 -1.86 2.18
CA ALA A 15 3.22 -2.21 0.95
C ALA A 15 4.08 -1.98 -0.31
N SER A 16 4.83 -0.87 -0.35
CA SER A 16 5.78 -0.60 -1.45
C SER A 16 6.89 -1.65 -1.53
N LYS A 17 7.41 -2.13 -0.39
CA LYS A 17 8.37 -3.25 -0.36
C LYS A 17 7.75 -4.54 -0.89
N ILE A 18 6.52 -4.86 -0.49
CA ILE A 18 5.80 -6.05 -0.95
C ILE A 18 5.59 -6.05 -2.47
N LEU A 19 5.29 -4.88 -3.07
CA LEU A 19 5.15 -4.76 -4.52
C LEU A 19 6.46 -5.01 -5.27
N GLN A 20 7.57 -4.50 -4.75
CA GLN A 20 8.89 -4.59 -5.37
C GLN A 20 9.56 -5.97 -5.16
N ASP A 21 9.16 -6.69 -4.13
CA ASP A 21 9.73 -7.99 -3.81
C ASP A 21 9.04 -9.12 -4.61
N ASN A 22 9.85 -9.87 -5.37
CA ASN A 22 9.38 -10.98 -6.22
C ASN A 22 9.01 -12.26 -5.47
N ARG A 23 9.27 -12.32 -4.15
CA ARG A 23 8.89 -13.47 -3.31
C ARG A 23 7.41 -13.47 -2.95
N TYR A 24 6.72 -12.33 -3.08
CA TYR A 24 5.30 -12.22 -2.75
C TYR A 24 4.40 -12.65 -3.91
N SER A 25 3.34 -13.37 -3.57
CA SER A 25 2.32 -13.81 -4.52
C SER A 25 1.56 -12.62 -5.14
N LYS A 26 0.93 -12.86 -6.28
CA LYS A 26 0.09 -11.87 -6.99
C LYS A 26 -1.00 -11.28 -6.08
N THR A 27 -1.58 -12.10 -5.20
CA THR A 27 -2.59 -11.68 -4.23
C THR A 27 -2.01 -10.69 -3.23
N SER A 28 -0.85 -10.99 -2.62
CA SER A 28 -0.20 -10.08 -1.68
C SER A 28 0.17 -8.75 -2.32
N LYS A 29 0.64 -8.78 -3.57
CA LYS A 29 0.93 -7.57 -4.34
C LYS A 29 -0.34 -6.76 -4.63
N SER A 30 -1.45 -7.41 -4.97
CA SER A 30 -2.74 -6.73 -5.17
C SER A 30 -3.20 -6.00 -3.92
N VAL A 31 -3.15 -6.66 -2.75
CA VAL A 31 -3.55 -6.06 -1.47
C VAL A 31 -2.63 -4.89 -1.11
N ALA A 32 -1.32 -5.02 -1.33
CA ALA A 32 -0.36 -3.94 -1.13
C ALA A 32 -0.64 -2.73 -2.05
N GLY A 33 -1.01 -2.97 -3.31
CA GLY A 33 -1.44 -1.92 -4.23
C GLY A 33 -2.67 -1.15 -3.73
N SER A 34 -3.68 -1.87 -3.23
CA SER A 34 -4.86 -1.24 -2.62
C SER A 34 -4.50 -0.39 -1.39
N ALA A 35 -3.62 -0.90 -0.53
CA ALA A 35 -3.16 -0.18 0.65
C ALA A 35 -2.43 1.12 0.27
N LEU A 36 -1.60 1.10 -0.78
CA LEU A 36 -0.90 2.27 -1.32
C LEU A 36 -1.84 3.32 -1.92
N SER A 37 -2.88 2.88 -2.65
CA SER A 37 -3.88 3.78 -3.22
C SER A 37 -4.62 4.59 -2.14
N GLN A 38 -4.75 4.03 -0.94
CA GLN A 38 -5.37 4.66 0.22
C GLN A 38 -4.40 5.51 1.06
N THR A 39 -3.18 5.75 0.59
CA THR A 39 -2.19 6.56 1.32
C THR A 39 -2.38 8.06 1.10
N LYS A 40 -1.95 8.84 2.08
CA LYS A 40 -2.10 10.29 2.06
C LYS A 40 -1.15 10.88 1.03
N LYS A 41 -1.70 11.37 -0.09
CA LYS A 41 -0.97 12.20 -1.05
C LYS A 41 -0.50 13.47 -0.32
N LYS A 42 0.77 13.83 -0.55
CA LYS A 42 1.38 15.04 0.01
C LYS A 42 0.84 16.26 -0.71
#